data_AF-A0A1Q3LWP0-F1
#
_entry.id   AF-A0A1Q3LWP0-F1
#
_cell.length_a   1.000
_cell.length_b   1.000
_cell.length_c   1.000
_cell.angle_alpha   90.00
_cell.angle_beta   90.00
_cell.angle_gamma   90.00
#
_symmetry.space_group_name_H-M   'P 1'
#
loop_
_entity.id
_entity.type
_entity.pdbx_description
1 polymer ?
#
loop_
_entity_poly.entity_id
_entity_poly.type
_entity_poly.pdbx_seq_one_letter_code
_entity_poly.pdbx_strand_id
1 'polypeptide(L)'
;MISASGFNPLHAEARDALARIRTFHRIVAEHSARYFPTLVNDGAVAYRDLSLRSRSPTHDFLVRAWKMFEAVRKADTDSGHPGPRMVLACGFRMLGRRAGLDASREHFKSIVDRLQRGGIGAEQAVREAASMRPRFDIIPQLQANFAFTKAYVAEQTGTKGKLPGPAFYVDMAIFGDDRPQWIDLGPDIDWAHPKLNLHAVFAEARGLQDGRHPSGGPTDIRDGLAVAQTLANDPNVLAALRAAEKS
;
A
#
# COMPACT_ATOMS: atom_id res chain seq x y z
N MET A 1 -7.07 8.83 -24.44
CA MET A 1 -6.59 7.59 -25.06
C MET A 1 -7.74 6.59 -25.23
N ILE A 2 -8.29 5.94 -24.19
CA ILE A 2 -9.33 4.92 -24.39
C ILE A 2 -10.69 5.47 -24.90
N SER A 3 -11.12 6.64 -24.43
CA SER A 3 -12.35 7.28 -24.92
C SER A 3 -12.20 7.82 -26.34
N ALA A 4 -10.99 8.26 -26.72
CA ALA A 4 -10.67 8.74 -28.06
C ALA A 4 -10.66 7.58 -29.08
N SER A 5 -10.29 6.38 -28.65
CA SER A 5 -10.38 5.16 -29.45
C SER A 5 -11.76 4.50 -29.44
N GLY A 6 -12.80 5.15 -28.89
CA GLY A 6 -14.16 4.62 -28.82
C GLY A 6 -14.26 3.28 -28.08
N PHE A 7 -13.39 3.04 -27.10
CA PHE A 7 -13.26 1.75 -26.39
C PHE A 7 -12.92 0.55 -27.30
N ASN A 8 -12.45 0.79 -28.54
CA ASN A 8 -12.05 -0.27 -29.44
C ASN A 8 -10.65 -0.80 -29.05
N PRO A 9 -10.51 -2.05 -28.57
CA PRO A 9 -9.23 -2.61 -28.14
C PRO A 9 -8.26 -2.86 -29.30
N LEU A 10 -8.74 -2.81 -30.55
CA LEU A 10 -7.93 -2.99 -31.76
C LEU A 10 -7.32 -1.68 -32.27
N HIS A 11 -7.76 -0.54 -31.72
CA HIS A 11 -7.21 0.76 -32.08
C HIS A 11 -5.74 0.88 -31.67
N ALA A 12 -4.92 1.60 -32.43
CA ALA A 12 -3.49 1.74 -32.14
C ALA A 12 -3.24 2.33 -30.74
N GLU A 13 -3.95 3.39 -30.37
CA GLU A 13 -3.86 3.99 -29.04
C GLU A 13 -4.26 3.06 -27.89
N ALA A 14 -5.17 2.11 -28.13
CA ALA A 14 -5.54 1.11 -27.13
C ALA A 14 -4.41 0.08 -26.93
N ARG A 15 -3.69 -0.28 -28.01
CA ARG A 15 -2.50 -1.14 -27.94
C ARG A 15 -1.37 -0.47 -27.15
N ASP A 16 -1.13 0.82 -27.38
CA ASP A 16 -0.11 1.58 -26.65
C ASP A 16 -0.46 1.69 -25.15
N ALA A 17 -1.72 1.99 -24.83
CA ALA A 17 -2.20 2.00 -23.45
C ALA A 17 -2.04 0.63 -22.75
N LEU A 18 -2.37 -0.47 -23.45
CA LEU A 18 -2.18 -1.83 -22.92
C LEU A 18 -0.70 -2.19 -22.75
N ALA A 19 0.18 -1.78 -23.65
CA ALA A 19 1.62 -2.00 -23.53
C ALA A 19 2.20 -1.26 -22.32
N ARG A 20 1.76 -0.01 -22.09
CA ARG A 20 2.12 0.76 -20.90
C ARG A 20 1.64 0.08 -19.61
N ILE A 21 0.38 -0.35 -19.56
CA ILE A 21 -0.18 -1.07 -18.39
C ILE A 21 0.60 -2.36 -18.11
N ARG A 22 0.93 -3.15 -19.14
CA ARG A 22 1.75 -4.37 -18.97
C ARG A 22 3.14 -4.07 -18.44
N THR A 23 3.76 -3.00 -18.92
CA THR A 23 5.07 -2.56 -18.42
C THR A 23 4.99 -2.16 -16.94
N PHE A 24 3.95 -1.41 -16.58
CA PHE A 24 3.66 -1.06 -15.19
C PHE A 24 3.45 -2.32 -14.33
N HIS A 25 2.60 -3.27 -14.75
CA HIS A 25 2.35 -4.53 -14.03
C HIS A 25 3.64 -5.33 -13.82
N ARG A 26 4.50 -5.41 -14.84
CA ARG A 26 5.80 -6.09 -14.74
C ARG A 26 6.68 -5.46 -13.66
N ILE A 27 6.83 -4.13 -13.67
CA ILE A 27 7.65 -3.41 -12.68
C ILE A 27 7.08 -3.61 -11.28
N VAL A 28 5.76 -3.49 -11.10
CA VAL A 28 5.15 -3.71 -9.78
C VAL A 28 5.38 -5.15 -9.29
N ALA A 29 5.27 -6.14 -10.17
CA ALA A 29 5.56 -7.53 -9.82
C ALA A 29 7.02 -7.75 -9.42
N GLU A 30 7.97 -7.11 -10.10
CA GLU A 30 9.41 -7.15 -9.77
C GLU A 30 9.73 -6.53 -8.40
N HIS A 31 8.95 -5.54 -7.98
CA HIS A 31 9.09 -4.88 -6.67
C HIS A 31 8.26 -5.53 -5.56
N SER A 32 7.35 -6.44 -5.90
CA SER A 32 6.51 -7.16 -4.95
C SER A 32 7.33 -8.14 -4.12
N ALA A 33 7.19 -8.09 -2.80
CA ALA A 33 7.95 -8.94 -1.89
C ALA A 33 7.13 -9.30 -0.65
N ARG A 34 7.59 -10.31 0.12
CA ARG A 34 6.93 -10.75 1.37
C ARG A 34 6.63 -9.60 2.33
N TYR A 35 7.53 -8.63 2.46
CA TYR A 35 7.40 -7.46 3.34
C TYR A 35 6.99 -6.18 2.61
N PHE A 36 6.62 -6.30 1.34
CA PHE A 36 6.11 -5.24 0.48
C PHE A 36 5.10 -5.85 -0.52
N PRO A 37 4.00 -6.45 -0.03
CA PRO A 37 2.99 -7.06 -0.90
C PRO A 37 2.28 -5.97 -1.71
N THR A 38 2.07 -6.26 -2.99
CA THR A 38 1.41 -5.34 -3.93
C THR A 38 0.11 -5.94 -4.45
N LEU A 39 -0.89 -5.09 -4.68
CA LEU A 39 -2.15 -5.41 -5.34
C LEU A 39 -2.27 -4.53 -6.58
N VAL A 40 -2.66 -5.11 -7.71
CA VAL A 40 -2.53 -4.45 -9.02
C VAL A 40 -3.84 -4.51 -9.80
N ASN A 41 -4.19 -3.39 -10.41
CA ASN A 41 -5.14 -3.27 -11.52
C ASN A 41 -4.60 -2.17 -12.45
N ASP A 42 -5.38 -1.15 -12.84
CA ASP A 42 -4.87 0.03 -13.57
C ASP A 42 -3.96 0.94 -12.71
N GLY A 43 -3.90 0.69 -11.40
CA GLY A 43 -2.93 1.24 -10.46
C GLY A 43 -2.40 0.14 -9.53
N ALA A 44 -1.57 0.52 -8.56
CA ALA A 44 -1.03 -0.44 -7.59
C ALA A 44 -1.12 0.08 -6.16
N VAL A 45 -1.33 -0.84 -5.23
CA VAL A 45 -1.35 -0.57 -3.79
C VAL A 45 -0.34 -1.48 -3.13
N ALA A 46 0.61 -0.89 -2.41
CA ALA A 46 1.48 -1.61 -1.50
C ALA A 46 1.08 -1.31 -0.05
N TYR A 47 1.23 -2.27 0.84
CA TYR A 47 0.90 -2.09 2.26
C TYR A 47 1.84 -2.87 3.17
N ARG A 48 2.02 -2.39 4.40
CA ARG A 48 2.77 -3.07 5.45
C ARG A 48 2.33 -2.59 6.82
N ASP A 49 2.24 -3.50 7.78
CA ASP A 49 2.09 -3.11 9.18
C ASP A 49 3.41 -2.55 9.72
N LEU A 50 3.34 -1.44 10.44
CA LEU A 50 4.48 -0.87 11.14
C LEU A 50 4.83 -1.71 12.37
N SER A 51 6.11 -1.83 12.70
CA SER A 51 6.51 -2.42 13.99
C SER A 51 6.34 -1.39 15.09
N LEU A 52 5.82 -1.81 16.26
CA LEU A 52 5.65 -0.92 17.41
C LEU A 52 6.95 -0.64 18.18
N ARG A 53 8.04 -1.35 17.85
CA ARG A 53 9.33 -1.29 18.58
C ARG A 53 10.51 -0.91 17.69
N SER A 54 10.31 -0.94 16.38
CA SER A 54 11.38 -0.71 15.42
C SER A 54 10.90 0.15 14.27
N ARG A 55 11.74 1.11 13.92
CA ARG A 55 11.62 1.97 12.74
C ARG A 55 12.05 1.30 11.44
N SER A 56 12.77 0.18 11.51
CA SER A 56 13.34 -0.46 10.33
C SER A 56 12.27 -0.88 9.33
N PRO A 57 11.12 -1.46 9.75
CA PRO A 57 10.02 -1.74 8.84
C PRO A 57 9.43 -0.51 8.17
N THR A 58 9.30 0.63 8.88
CA THR A 58 8.84 1.90 8.30
C THR A 58 9.81 2.38 7.22
N HIS A 59 11.10 2.42 7.55
CA HIS A 59 12.15 2.88 6.65
C HIS A 59 12.28 1.98 5.41
N ASP A 60 12.34 0.66 5.59
CA ASP A 60 12.41 -0.31 4.49
C ASP A 60 11.18 -0.20 3.58
N PHE A 61 9.98 0.04 4.13
CA PHE A 61 8.79 0.24 3.33
C PHE A 61 8.87 1.51 2.47
N LEU A 62 9.29 2.65 3.05
CA LEU A 62 9.50 3.91 2.32
C LEU A 62 10.53 3.74 1.19
N VAL A 63 11.68 3.14 1.48
CA VAL A 63 12.75 2.91 0.49
C VAL A 63 12.26 2.01 -0.65
N ARG A 64 11.49 0.96 -0.35
CA ARG A 64 10.91 0.08 -1.37
C ARG A 64 9.87 0.79 -2.23
N ALA A 65 9.01 1.60 -1.61
CA ALA A 65 8.04 2.42 -2.33
C ALA A 65 8.73 3.42 -3.26
N TRP A 66 9.79 4.09 -2.78
CA TRP A 66 10.60 4.99 -3.60
C TRP A 66 11.23 4.27 -4.80
N LYS A 67 11.86 3.11 -4.58
CA LYS A 67 12.47 2.33 -5.66
C LYS A 67 11.43 1.90 -6.71
N MET A 68 10.24 1.50 -6.29
CA MET A 68 9.15 1.15 -7.20
C MET A 68 8.66 2.38 -7.98
N PHE A 69 8.48 3.51 -7.30
CA PHE A 69 8.12 4.78 -7.93
C PHE A 69 9.13 5.19 -9.00
N GLU A 70 10.43 5.16 -8.67
CA GLU A 70 11.52 5.50 -9.60
C GLU A 70 11.54 4.59 -10.82
N ALA A 71 11.36 3.28 -10.63
CA ALA A 71 11.33 2.32 -11.72
C ALA A 71 10.16 2.58 -12.68
N VAL A 72 8.95 2.82 -12.15
CA VAL A 72 7.77 3.15 -12.94
C VAL A 72 7.94 4.51 -13.62
N ARG A 73 8.41 5.53 -12.89
CA ARG A 73 8.68 6.88 -13.41
C ARG A 73 9.63 6.81 -14.59
N LYS A 74 10.75 6.09 -14.45
CA LYS A 74 11.73 5.91 -15.51
C LYS A 74 11.10 5.26 -16.75
N ALA A 75 10.36 4.17 -16.59
CA ALA A 75 9.75 3.48 -17.73
C ALA A 75 8.71 4.34 -18.45
N ASP A 76 7.92 5.12 -17.71
CA ASP A 76 6.96 6.07 -18.27
C ASP A 76 7.68 7.20 -19.02
N THR A 77 8.69 7.83 -18.40
CA THR A 77 9.43 8.95 -19.02
C THR A 77 10.21 8.51 -20.25
N ASP A 78 10.85 7.34 -20.23
CA ASP A 78 11.53 6.75 -21.39
C ASP A 78 10.56 6.51 -22.57
N SER A 79 9.26 6.32 -22.27
CA SER A 79 8.19 6.12 -23.24
C SER A 79 7.43 7.41 -23.60
N GLY A 80 7.90 8.59 -23.15
CA GLY A 80 7.26 9.89 -23.39
C GLY A 80 5.99 10.14 -22.56
N HIS A 81 5.76 9.36 -21.51
CA HIS A 81 4.64 9.53 -20.57
C HIS A 81 5.05 10.37 -19.36
N PRO A 82 4.10 11.08 -18.72
CA PRO A 82 4.41 12.02 -17.64
C PRO A 82 4.97 11.33 -16.38
N GLY A 83 4.67 10.06 -16.15
CA GLY A 83 5.05 9.32 -14.94
C GLY A 83 3.87 9.04 -14.00
N PRO A 84 4.11 8.29 -12.92
CA PRO A 84 3.09 7.95 -11.93
C PRO A 84 2.92 9.05 -10.88
N ARG A 85 1.73 9.11 -10.28
CA ARG A 85 1.54 9.70 -8.95
C ARG A 85 1.50 8.58 -7.93
N MET A 86 2.23 8.74 -6.84
CA MET A 86 2.20 7.80 -5.72
C MET A 86 2.01 8.57 -4.41
N VAL A 87 1.14 8.05 -3.53
CA VAL A 87 0.90 8.61 -2.20
C VAL A 87 1.20 7.53 -1.15
N LEU A 88 2.14 7.81 -0.25
CA LEU A 88 2.41 7.01 0.93
C LEU A 88 1.73 7.67 2.13
N ALA A 89 0.84 6.92 2.79
CA ALA A 89 0.13 7.36 3.98
C ALA A 89 0.29 6.36 5.12
N CYS A 90 0.24 6.86 6.36
CA CYS A 90 0.12 6.01 7.55
C CYS A 90 -1.23 6.20 8.24
N GLY A 91 -1.66 5.20 8.99
CA GLY A 91 -2.98 5.18 9.61
C GLY A 91 -3.27 3.88 10.33
N PHE A 92 -4.33 3.88 11.13
CA PHE A 92 -4.79 2.69 11.82
C PHE A 92 -5.42 1.69 10.85
N ARG A 93 -5.36 0.42 11.23
CA ARG A 93 -6.15 -0.64 10.60
C ARG A 93 -6.90 -1.38 11.67
N MET A 94 -8.23 -1.46 11.54
CA MET A 94 -9.00 -2.34 12.41
C MET A 94 -8.83 -3.78 11.93
N LEU A 95 -8.33 -4.64 12.80
CA LEU A 95 -8.39 -6.07 12.59
C LEU A 95 -9.85 -6.48 12.82
N GLY A 96 -10.62 -6.61 11.74
CA GLY A 96 -11.98 -7.18 11.82
C GLY A 96 -11.93 -8.54 12.52
N ARG A 97 -13.03 -8.93 13.19
CA ARG A 97 -13.17 -10.28 13.80
C ARG A 97 -12.69 -11.33 12.79
N ARG A 98 -11.62 -12.04 13.13
CA ARG A 98 -10.97 -13.10 12.32
C ARG A 98 -11.91 -14.22 11.84
N ALA A 99 -13.15 -14.27 12.31
CA ALA A 99 -14.16 -15.28 12.00
C ALA A 99 -14.38 -15.54 10.49
N GLY A 100 -14.22 -14.55 9.62
CA GLY A 100 -14.37 -14.75 8.17
C GLY A 100 -13.15 -15.36 7.47
N LEU A 101 -11.94 -15.18 8.04
CA LEU A 101 -10.67 -15.63 7.48
C LEU A 101 -10.22 -16.98 8.04
N ASP A 102 -10.48 -17.21 9.33
CA ASP A 102 -10.23 -18.51 9.96
C ASP A 102 -11.16 -19.56 9.36
N ALA A 103 -12.42 -19.21 9.05
CA ALA A 103 -13.38 -20.13 8.44
C ALA A 103 -12.93 -20.66 7.06
N SER A 104 -12.32 -19.84 6.20
CA SER A 104 -11.86 -20.30 4.87
C SER A 104 -10.58 -21.15 4.97
N ARG A 105 -9.68 -20.80 5.90
CA ARG A 105 -8.45 -21.55 6.15
C ARG A 105 -8.70 -22.89 6.84
N GLU A 106 -9.63 -22.94 7.79
CA GLU A 106 -10.10 -24.16 8.44
C GLU A 106 -10.86 -25.05 7.46
N HIS A 107 -11.67 -24.47 6.57
CA HIS A 107 -12.39 -25.24 5.55
C HIS A 107 -11.43 -25.83 4.50
N PHE A 108 -10.42 -25.08 4.06
CA PHE A 108 -9.36 -25.61 3.18
C PHE A 108 -8.56 -26.71 3.87
N LYS A 109 -8.18 -26.50 5.14
CA LYS A 109 -7.49 -27.52 5.94
C LYS A 109 -8.34 -28.79 6.10
N SER A 110 -9.65 -28.64 6.31
CA SER A 110 -10.60 -29.75 6.37
C SER A 110 -10.67 -30.55 5.07
N ILE A 111 -10.68 -29.89 3.90
CA ILE A 111 -10.65 -30.56 2.58
C ILE A 111 -9.35 -31.36 2.42
N VAL A 112 -8.20 -30.77 2.76
CA VAL A 112 -6.89 -31.44 2.69
C VAL A 112 -6.83 -32.64 3.65
N ASP A 113 -7.26 -32.48 4.89
CA ASP A 113 -7.28 -33.54 5.90
C ASP A 113 -8.23 -34.69 5.50
N ARG A 114 -9.39 -34.37 4.93
CA ARG A 114 -10.38 -35.37 4.44
C ARG A 114 -9.85 -36.10 3.20
N LEU A 115 -9.13 -35.43 2.31
CA LEU A 115 -8.50 -36.07 1.14
C LEU A 115 -7.38 -37.01 1.58
N GLN A 116 -6.51 -36.58 2.50
CA GLN A 116 -5.41 -37.39 3.03
C GLN A 116 -5.88 -38.63 3.79
N ARG A 117 -7.03 -38.55 4.46
CA ARG A 117 -7.65 -39.68 5.17
C ARG A 117 -8.57 -40.54 4.30
N GLY A 118 -8.67 -40.26 2.99
CA GLY A 118 -9.54 -40.99 2.06
C GLY A 118 -11.04 -40.76 2.27
N GLY A 119 -11.43 -39.77 3.07
CA GLY A 119 -12.83 -39.43 3.34
C GLY A 119 -13.51 -38.64 2.22
N ILE A 120 -12.75 -38.13 1.24
CA ILE A 120 -13.23 -37.60 -0.04
C ILE A 120 -12.29 -38.05 -1.16
N GLY A 121 -12.85 -38.24 -2.37
CA GLY A 121 -12.05 -38.50 -3.57
C GLY A 121 -11.41 -37.23 -4.13
N ALA A 122 -10.36 -37.38 -4.95
CA ALA A 122 -9.64 -36.24 -5.56
C ALA A 122 -10.57 -35.33 -6.39
N GLU A 123 -11.51 -35.89 -7.15
CA GLU A 123 -12.49 -35.08 -7.90
C GLU A 123 -13.43 -34.29 -6.99
N GLN A 124 -13.83 -34.86 -5.85
CA GLN A 124 -14.66 -34.17 -4.87
C GLN A 124 -13.88 -33.05 -4.17
N ALA A 125 -12.61 -33.29 -3.83
CA ALA A 125 -11.72 -32.27 -3.30
C ALA A 125 -11.52 -31.11 -4.29
N VAL A 126 -11.36 -31.40 -5.58
CA VAL A 126 -11.26 -30.38 -6.64
C VAL A 126 -12.57 -29.60 -6.78
N ARG A 127 -13.74 -30.26 -6.75
CA ARG A 127 -15.04 -29.59 -6.79
C ARG A 127 -15.30 -28.70 -5.55
N GLU A 128 -14.98 -29.20 -4.35
CA GLU A 128 -15.12 -28.44 -3.09
C GLU A 128 -14.12 -27.27 -3.04
N ALA A 129 -12.88 -27.45 -3.49
CA ALA A 129 -11.89 -26.37 -3.57
C ALA A 129 -12.23 -25.35 -4.67
N ALA A 130 -12.85 -25.75 -5.78
CA ALA A 130 -13.30 -24.85 -6.83
C ALA A 130 -14.56 -24.06 -6.44
N SER A 131 -15.42 -24.61 -5.58
CA SER A 131 -16.59 -23.91 -5.05
C SER A 131 -16.26 -22.98 -3.89
N MET A 132 -15.10 -23.15 -3.25
CA MET A 132 -14.47 -22.13 -2.41
C MET A 132 -14.07 -20.95 -3.30
N ARG A 133 -15.03 -20.10 -3.67
CA ARG A 133 -14.72 -18.78 -4.20
C ARG A 133 -13.88 -18.07 -3.13
N PRO A 134 -12.63 -17.65 -3.41
CA PRO A 134 -12.06 -16.53 -2.68
C PRO A 134 -13.13 -15.44 -2.70
N ARG A 135 -13.39 -14.80 -1.57
CA ARG A 135 -14.16 -13.54 -1.59
C ARG A 135 -13.30 -12.53 -2.35
N PHE A 136 -13.38 -12.54 -3.69
CA PHE A 136 -12.52 -11.76 -4.58
C PHE A 136 -12.69 -10.25 -4.37
N ASP A 137 -13.82 -9.82 -3.79
CA ASP A 137 -14.11 -8.41 -3.50
C ASP A 137 -13.62 -7.92 -2.14
N ILE A 138 -13.13 -8.82 -1.29
CA ILE A 138 -12.70 -8.44 0.06
C ILE A 138 -11.22 -8.74 0.18
N ILE A 139 -10.42 -7.68 0.10
CA ILE A 139 -9.01 -7.70 0.49
C ILE A 139 -8.97 -7.28 1.97
N PRO A 140 -8.84 -8.21 2.92
CA PRO A 140 -8.95 -7.89 4.36
C PRO A 140 -7.90 -6.88 4.83
N GLN A 141 -6.78 -6.79 4.12
CA GLN A 141 -5.71 -5.83 4.40
C GLN A 141 -6.09 -4.39 4.01
N LEU A 142 -7.05 -4.20 3.11
CA LEU A 142 -7.60 -2.91 2.73
C LEU A 142 -8.89 -2.57 3.49
N GLN A 143 -9.55 -3.56 4.10
CA GLN A 143 -10.74 -3.33 4.91
C GLN A 143 -10.38 -2.62 6.21
N ALA A 144 -11.16 -1.59 6.55
CA ALA A 144 -10.98 -0.76 7.73
C ALA A 144 -9.53 -0.26 7.90
N ASN A 145 -8.85 -0.03 6.77
CA ASN A 145 -7.50 0.48 6.71
C ASN A 145 -7.55 1.99 6.41
N PHE A 146 -7.44 2.79 7.46
CA PHE A 146 -7.51 4.24 7.38
C PHE A 146 -6.31 4.84 6.63
N ALA A 147 -5.15 4.17 6.64
CA ALA A 147 -4.00 4.56 5.84
C ALA A 147 -4.31 4.45 4.34
N PHE A 148 -4.92 3.33 3.94
CA PHE A 148 -5.34 3.11 2.55
C PHE A 148 -6.41 4.12 2.11
N THR A 149 -7.46 4.34 2.92
CA THR A 149 -8.48 5.36 2.61
C THR A 149 -7.86 6.73 2.43
N LYS A 150 -6.93 7.12 3.31
CA LYS A 150 -6.24 8.40 3.22
C LYS A 150 -5.40 8.53 1.94
N ALA A 151 -4.57 7.53 1.63
CA ALA A 151 -3.77 7.52 0.40
C ALA A 151 -4.65 7.56 -0.86
N TYR A 152 -5.71 6.76 -0.90
CA TYR A 152 -6.63 6.68 -2.04
C TYR A 152 -7.35 7.99 -2.29
N VAL A 153 -7.92 8.60 -1.26
CA VAL A 153 -8.63 9.89 -1.39
C VAL A 153 -7.65 11.00 -1.76
N ALA A 154 -6.46 11.02 -1.15
CA ALA A 154 -5.41 11.99 -1.50
C ALA A 154 -5.01 11.88 -2.98
N GLU A 155 -4.71 10.67 -3.47
CA GLU A 155 -4.37 10.41 -4.87
C GLU A 155 -5.49 10.89 -5.81
N GLN A 156 -6.74 10.54 -5.53
CA GLN A 156 -7.90 10.92 -6.33
C GLN A 156 -8.17 12.43 -6.37
N THR A 157 -7.90 13.14 -5.28
CA THR A 157 -8.08 14.61 -5.26
C THR A 157 -7.10 15.32 -6.19
N GLY A 158 -5.91 14.75 -6.42
CA GLY A 158 -4.89 15.29 -7.30
C GLY A 158 -4.64 16.78 -7.12
N THR A 159 -4.62 17.53 -8.23
CA THR A 159 -4.42 18.99 -8.20
C THR A 159 -5.43 19.73 -7.33
N LYS A 160 -6.69 19.28 -7.24
CA LYS A 160 -7.71 19.89 -6.36
C LYS A 160 -7.36 19.73 -4.88
N GLY A 161 -6.65 18.64 -4.55
CA GLY A 161 -6.08 18.40 -3.23
C GLY A 161 -4.67 18.95 -3.05
N LYS A 162 -4.16 19.81 -3.96
CA LYS A 162 -2.77 20.31 -3.93
C LYS A 162 -1.69 19.22 -4.13
N LEU A 163 -2.05 18.07 -4.72
CA LEU A 163 -1.12 16.99 -5.09
C LEU A 163 -1.03 16.91 -6.63
N PRO A 164 -0.40 17.89 -7.31
CA PRO A 164 -0.41 17.97 -8.77
C PRO A 164 0.46 16.88 -9.41
N GLY A 165 0.07 16.47 -10.61
CA GLY A 165 0.93 15.73 -11.54
C GLY A 165 1.59 14.43 -11.01
N PRO A 166 2.62 13.96 -11.73
CA PRO A 166 3.47 12.83 -11.35
C PRO A 166 4.47 13.25 -10.27
N ALA A 167 4.38 12.61 -9.11
CA ALA A 167 5.25 12.85 -7.96
C ALA A 167 5.04 11.75 -6.91
N PHE A 168 5.99 11.61 -6.00
CA PHE A 168 5.85 10.77 -4.82
C PHE A 168 5.56 11.63 -3.60
N TYR A 169 4.34 11.52 -3.07
CA TYR A 169 3.91 12.26 -1.89
C TYR A 169 3.97 11.38 -0.65
N VAL A 170 4.64 11.86 0.38
CA VAL A 170 4.88 11.13 1.63
C VAL A 170 4.19 11.86 2.77
N ASP A 171 3.43 11.12 3.56
CA ASP A 171 2.77 11.61 4.78
C ASP A 171 3.80 11.94 5.86
N MET A 172 3.84 13.20 6.28
CA MET A 172 4.81 13.72 7.23
C MET A 172 4.65 13.11 8.63
N ALA A 173 3.52 12.46 8.92
CA ALA A 173 3.35 11.74 10.18
C ALA A 173 4.35 10.58 10.37
N ILE A 174 5.01 10.10 9.31
CA ILE A 174 6.05 9.05 9.42
C ILE A 174 7.40 9.57 9.95
N PHE A 175 7.64 10.87 9.91
CA PHE A 175 8.91 11.49 10.35
C PHE A 175 8.77 12.07 11.75
N GLY A 176 9.89 12.28 12.45
CA GLY A 176 9.93 12.98 13.73
C GLY A 176 9.57 14.46 13.60
N ASP A 177 9.81 15.22 14.67
CA ASP A 177 9.47 16.66 14.70
C ASP A 177 10.42 17.48 13.82
N ASP A 178 11.68 17.04 13.73
CA ASP A 178 12.66 17.61 12.81
C ASP A 178 12.52 17.02 11.41
N ARG A 179 12.65 17.88 10.41
CA ARG A 179 12.62 17.48 9.01
C ARG A 179 13.85 16.62 8.68
N PRO A 180 13.67 15.41 8.14
CA PRO A 180 14.78 14.49 7.89
C PRO A 180 15.74 15.02 6.83
N GLN A 181 17.04 14.81 7.03
CA GLN A 181 18.09 15.29 6.11
C GLN A 181 18.47 14.25 5.04
N TRP A 182 18.11 12.99 5.24
CA TRP A 182 18.43 11.88 4.33
C TRP A 182 17.41 11.71 3.19
N ILE A 183 16.36 12.53 3.15
CA ILE A 183 15.36 12.57 2.09
C ILE A 183 15.18 14.02 1.66
N ASP A 184 15.25 14.26 0.35
CA ASP A 184 14.94 15.58 -0.22
C ASP A 184 13.42 15.73 -0.31
N LEU A 185 12.87 16.55 0.59
CA LEU A 185 11.44 16.81 0.70
C LEU A 185 11.12 18.23 0.22
N GLY A 186 10.19 18.35 -0.73
CA GLY A 186 9.53 19.61 -1.08
C GLY A 186 8.62 20.15 0.04
N PRO A 187 8.17 21.42 -0.04
CA PRO A 187 7.46 22.08 1.07
C PRO A 187 6.23 21.31 1.54
N ASP A 188 5.85 21.55 2.80
CA ASP A 188 4.70 20.90 3.41
C ASP A 188 3.40 21.30 2.71
N ILE A 189 2.58 20.30 2.44
CA ILE A 189 1.29 20.40 1.78
C ILE A 189 0.23 20.04 2.81
N ASP A 190 -0.41 21.06 3.36
CA ASP A 190 -1.59 20.90 4.20
C ASP A 190 -2.77 20.44 3.33
N TRP A 191 -3.03 19.14 3.39
CA TRP A 191 -4.04 18.43 2.62
C TRP A 191 -5.26 18.13 3.49
N ALA A 192 -6.44 18.41 2.95
CA ALA A 192 -7.70 18.14 3.62
C ALA A 192 -8.75 17.64 2.62
N HIS A 193 -9.62 16.74 3.09
CA HIS A 193 -10.82 16.31 2.38
C HIS A 193 -12.08 16.59 3.23
N PRO A 194 -12.73 17.75 3.02
CA PRO A 194 -13.79 18.23 3.91
C PRO A 194 -14.96 17.26 4.12
N LYS A 195 -15.41 16.59 3.05
CA LYS A 195 -16.57 15.67 3.11
C LYS A 195 -16.33 14.44 3.98
N LEU A 196 -15.08 13.98 4.08
CA LEU A 196 -14.70 12.81 4.87
C LEU A 196 -13.96 13.22 6.15
N ASN A 197 -13.81 14.52 6.38
CA ASN A 197 -13.04 15.10 7.47
C ASN A 197 -11.64 14.47 7.64
N LEU A 198 -10.96 14.24 6.52
CA LEU A 198 -9.59 13.72 6.51
C LEU A 198 -8.61 14.88 6.41
N HIS A 199 -7.53 14.82 7.17
CA HIS A 199 -6.45 15.81 7.16
C HIS A 199 -5.11 15.11 7.25
N ALA A 200 -4.11 15.63 6.54
CA ALA A 200 -2.72 15.20 6.63
C ALA A 200 -1.79 16.28 6.08
N VAL A 201 -0.54 16.22 6.52
CA VAL A 201 0.53 17.00 5.91
C VAL A 201 1.33 16.05 5.02
N PHE A 202 1.39 16.34 3.73
CA PHE A 202 2.23 15.61 2.79
C PHE A 202 3.45 16.46 2.39
N ALA A 203 4.50 15.81 1.93
CA ALA A 203 5.58 16.46 1.20
C ALA A 203 5.92 15.64 -0.05
N GLU A 204 6.36 16.31 -1.10
CA GLU A 204 6.94 15.66 -2.28
C GLU A 204 8.33 15.10 -1.91
N ALA A 205 8.54 13.81 -2.07
CA ALA A 205 9.86 13.20 -2.02
C ALA A 205 10.51 13.26 -3.41
N ARG A 206 11.65 13.96 -3.49
CA ARG A 206 12.40 14.20 -4.72
C ARG A 206 13.62 13.32 -4.85
N GLY A 207 14.14 12.83 -3.73
CA GLY A 207 15.31 11.98 -3.67
C GLY A 207 15.49 11.35 -2.30
N LEU A 208 16.07 10.15 -2.27
CA LEU A 208 16.61 9.55 -1.06
C LEU A 208 18.14 9.61 -1.14
N GLN A 209 18.79 10.03 -0.06
CA GLN A 209 20.25 9.98 0.04
C GLN A 209 20.68 8.58 0.46
N ASP A 210 21.65 8.03 -0.26
CA ASP A 210 22.28 6.76 0.13
C ASP A 210 23.19 7.00 1.35
N GLY A 211 22.71 6.56 2.52
CA GLY A 211 23.42 6.73 3.79
C GLY A 211 23.43 5.45 4.61
N ARG A 212 24.51 5.22 5.36
CA ARG A 212 24.50 4.23 6.44
C ARG A 212 23.71 4.80 7.61
N HIS A 213 22.53 4.22 7.85
CA HIS A 213 21.74 4.53 9.03
C HIS A 213 22.15 3.64 10.21
N PRO A 214 21.94 4.09 11.46
CA PRO A 214 22.10 3.24 12.62
C PRO A 214 21.21 2.00 12.53
N SER A 215 21.52 0.98 13.35
CA SER A 215 20.69 -0.23 13.43
C SER A 215 19.23 0.15 13.69
N GLY A 216 18.32 -0.35 12.85
CA GLY A 216 16.92 0.03 12.90
C GLY A 216 16.51 1.14 11.91
N GLY A 217 17.42 1.78 11.18
CA GLY A 217 17.11 2.88 10.25
C GLY A 217 17.27 4.28 10.85
N PRO A 218 16.99 5.34 10.07
CA PRO A 218 17.15 6.74 10.47
C PRO A 218 16.48 7.06 11.80
N THR A 219 17.05 7.95 12.63
CA THR A 219 16.50 8.26 13.97
C THR A 219 15.25 9.12 13.97
N ASP A 220 15.08 9.87 12.91
CA ASP A 220 14.01 10.81 12.58
C ASP A 220 12.87 10.15 11.80
N ILE A 221 12.84 8.81 11.66
CA ILE A 221 11.65 8.09 11.18
C ILE A 221 10.98 7.37 12.35
N ARG A 222 9.65 7.51 12.42
CA ARG A 222 8.81 6.96 13.49
C ARG A 222 8.58 5.46 13.29
N ASP A 223 8.53 4.74 14.40
CA ASP A 223 7.95 3.40 14.45
C ASP A 223 6.41 3.49 14.53
N GLY A 224 5.74 2.34 14.55
CA GLY A 224 4.28 2.28 14.59
C GLY A 224 3.67 2.88 15.86
N LEU A 225 4.37 2.84 16.99
CA LEU A 225 3.88 3.42 18.24
C LEU A 225 3.95 4.95 18.19
N ALA A 226 5.07 5.49 17.73
CA ALA A 226 5.25 6.93 17.56
C ALA A 226 4.27 7.50 16.51
N VAL A 227 4.05 6.80 15.39
CA VAL A 227 3.01 7.19 14.41
C VAL A 227 1.62 7.20 15.05
N ALA A 228 1.27 6.18 15.84
CA ALA A 228 -0.03 6.12 16.51
C ALA A 228 -0.23 7.26 17.52
N GLN A 229 0.82 7.64 18.24
CA GLN A 229 0.81 8.78 19.16
C GLN A 229 0.53 10.08 18.40
N THR A 230 1.20 10.30 17.27
CA THR A 230 0.97 11.49 16.43
C THR A 230 -0.45 11.54 15.87
N LEU A 231 -1.03 10.41 15.46
CA LEU A 231 -2.33 10.39 14.77
C LEU A 231 -3.54 10.51 15.70
N ALA A 232 -3.51 9.89 16.88
CA ALA A 232 -4.68 9.85 17.77
C ALA A 232 -4.42 10.48 19.14
N ASN A 233 -3.18 10.40 19.64
CA ASN A 233 -2.81 10.73 21.02
C ASN A 233 -3.82 10.24 22.09
N ASP A 234 -4.54 9.14 21.80
CA ASP A 234 -5.59 8.59 22.67
C ASP A 234 -4.97 7.48 23.55
N PRO A 235 -4.97 7.65 24.89
CA PRO A 235 -4.43 6.66 25.82
C PRO A 235 -5.02 5.26 25.64
N ASN A 236 -6.30 5.15 25.26
CA ASN A 236 -6.98 3.87 25.05
C ASN A 236 -6.46 3.15 23.80
N VAL A 237 -6.23 3.90 22.71
CA VAL A 237 -5.65 3.35 21.47
C VAL A 237 -4.22 2.88 21.72
N LEU A 238 -3.43 3.66 22.45
CA LEU A 238 -2.05 3.31 22.78
C LEU A 238 -1.97 2.08 23.71
N ALA A 239 -2.88 1.98 24.68
CA ALA A 239 -3.00 0.80 25.54
C ALA A 239 -3.39 -0.45 24.74
N ALA A 240 -4.37 -0.33 23.83
CA ALA A 240 -4.82 -1.44 22.97
C ALA A 240 -3.71 -1.94 22.04
N LEU A 241 -2.93 -1.03 21.43
CA LEU A 241 -1.80 -1.40 20.57
C LEU A 241 -0.70 -2.15 21.33
N ARG A 242 -0.35 -1.67 22.53
CA ARG A 242 0.65 -2.35 23.38
C ARG A 242 0.18 -3.71 23.87
N ALA A 243 -1.12 -3.89 24.10
CA ALA A 243 -1.71 -5.19 24.46
C ALA A 243 -1.70 -6.17 23.28
N ALA A 244 -2.04 -5.71 22.07
CA ALA A 244 -2.06 -6.53 20.85
C ALA A 244 -0.68 -7.07 20.43
N GLU A 245 0.41 -6.44 20.87
CA GLU A 245 1.78 -6.93 20.61
C GLU A 245 2.22 -8.08 21.53
N LYS A 246 1.54 -8.25 22.66
CA LYS A 246 1.86 -9.31 23.65
C LYS A 246 1.12 -10.63 23.36
N SER A 247 0.18 -10.62 22.42
CA SER A 247 -0.63 -11.79 22.00
C SER A 247 -0.13 -12.36 20.67
#